data_AF-A0A3L7W971-F1
#
_entry.id   AF-A0A3L7W971-F1
#
_cell.length_a   1.000
_cell.length_b   1.000
_cell.length_c   1.000
_cell.angle_alpha   90.00
_cell.angle_beta   90.00
_cell.angle_gamma   90.00
#
_symmetry.space_group_name_H-M   'P 1'
#
loop_
_entity.id
_entity.type
_entity.pdbx_description
1 polymer ?
#
loop_
_entity_poly.entity_id
_entity_poly.type
_entity_poly.pdbx_seq_one_letter_code
_entity_poly.pdbx_strand_id
1 'polypeptide(L)'
;MGRSRWFAPFVVLLVLLVGFGIGSGVYVWRLRQAPDSTAIANPTLTRASALYSEPRADSSPVDQLTAGTPLQLIGRTQNSDWLYGSPSDRPALAGWLPIDAVRDAGNLTGLARVDSSAGGIRSTQAGGEPSRPGPRPDLALKSVGSRQDRLSVLVANAGGADFAGTIVVSVNGGPQTRIDVGKPLRPGEALDAVLNTEYVQRRAKIVVLVTSPDVTESGLENNRLEVVVGPDQPINLAIEAATVDPATGRLNVDLRNRGPIPLV
;
A
#
# COMPACT_ATOMS: atom_id res chain seq x y z
N MET A 1 70.32 -28.02 -0.67
CA MET A 1 70.62 -28.37 0.74
C MET A 1 69.89 -27.35 1.61
N GLY A 2 69.12 -27.66 2.66
CA GLY A 2 68.40 -28.87 3.12
C GLY A 2 67.01 -28.42 3.65
N ARG A 3 65.91 -29.19 3.58
CA ARG A 3 65.45 -30.29 4.46
C ARG A 3 65.12 -29.92 5.93
N SER A 4 64.01 -30.54 6.41
CA SER A 4 63.43 -30.58 7.78
C SER A 4 62.51 -29.40 8.16
N ARG A 5 61.36 -29.52 8.86
CA ARG A 5 60.37 -30.59 9.19
C ARG A 5 59.03 -29.87 9.53
N TRP A 6 57.84 -30.29 9.10
CA TRP A 6 56.93 -31.31 9.69
C TRP A 6 56.61 -31.18 11.19
N PHE A 7 55.36 -30.84 11.53
CA PHE A 7 54.53 -31.54 12.53
C PHE A 7 53.03 -31.19 12.40
N ALA A 8 52.19 -32.21 12.57
CA ALA A 8 50.73 -32.24 12.76
C ALA A 8 50.42 -33.59 13.47
N PRO A 9 49.16 -33.98 13.80
CA PRO A 9 47.95 -33.26 14.19
C PRO A 9 47.37 -33.76 15.56
N PHE A 10 46.28 -33.15 16.05
CA PHE A 10 45.31 -33.75 17.02
C PHE A 10 43.94 -33.08 16.77
N VAL A 11 42.75 -33.69 16.57
CA VAL A 11 42.12 -35.00 16.89
C VAL A 11 41.24 -34.99 18.16
N VAL A 12 39.91 -34.96 17.92
CA VAL A 12 38.78 -35.52 18.71
C VAL A 12 38.33 -34.86 20.04
N LEU A 13 37.05 -34.43 20.08
CA LEU A 13 36.05 -35.06 20.96
C LEU A 13 34.61 -34.87 20.43
N LEU A 14 33.82 -35.95 20.50
CA LEU A 14 32.38 -36.06 20.21
C LEU A 14 31.73 -36.75 21.41
N VAL A 15 30.54 -36.32 21.90
CA VAL A 15 29.66 -37.17 22.74
C VAL A 15 28.22 -36.61 22.96
N LEU A 16 27.25 -37.47 22.61
CA LEU A 16 25.89 -37.78 23.16
C LEU A 16 24.84 -36.71 23.62
N LEU A 17 23.77 -36.62 22.81
CA LEU A 17 22.42 -37.22 23.04
C LEU A 17 21.90 -37.49 24.49
N VAL A 18 20.82 -36.78 24.87
CA VAL A 18 19.65 -37.23 25.69
C VAL A 18 18.45 -36.36 25.26
N GLY A 19 17.19 -36.79 25.08
CA GLY A 19 16.62 -38.13 25.20
C GLY A 19 15.45 -38.24 26.20
N PHE A 20 14.30 -37.59 25.99
CA PHE A 20 13.08 -37.84 26.78
C PHE A 20 11.79 -37.50 26.02
N GLY A 21 10.73 -38.31 26.20
CA GLY A 21 9.38 -38.01 25.73
C GLY A 21 8.30 -38.75 26.54
N ILE A 22 7.22 -38.03 26.89
CA ILE A 22 5.88 -38.43 27.39
C ILE A 22 4.95 -37.21 27.10
N GLY A 23 3.66 -37.31 26.75
CA GLY A 23 2.84 -38.49 26.40
C GLY A 23 1.35 -38.30 26.73
N SER A 24 0.46 -38.64 25.78
CA SER A 24 -1.02 -38.76 25.91
C SER A 24 -1.88 -37.51 26.20
N GLY A 25 -2.90 -37.29 25.38
CA GLY A 25 -3.91 -36.24 25.60
C GLY A 25 -5.04 -36.22 24.56
N VAL A 26 -5.97 -37.18 24.62
CA VAL A 26 -7.17 -37.21 23.76
C VAL A 26 -8.18 -36.16 24.25
N TYR A 27 -8.54 -35.21 23.39
CA TYR A 27 -9.64 -34.27 23.63
C TYR A 27 -10.78 -34.51 22.65
N VAL A 28 -11.82 -35.19 23.11
CA VAL A 28 -13.14 -35.20 22.47
C VAL A 28 -13.89 -33.96 22.96
N TRP A 29 -14.16 -33.00 22.07
CA TRP A 29 -15.03 -31.86 22.38
C TRP A 29 -16.39 -31.98 21.67
N ARG A 30 -17.44 -31.64 22.41
CA ARG A 30 -18.84 -31.77 21.99
C ARG A 30 -19.16 -30.85 20.81
N LEU A 31 -19.93 -31.38 19.85
CA LEU A 31 -20.72 -30.57 18.94
C LEU A 31 -21.67 -29.68 19.76
N ARG A 32 -21.51 -28.36 19.62
CA ARG A 32 -22.45 -27.37 20.15
C ARG A 32 -23.53 -27.15 19.09
N GLN A 33 -24.80 -27.20 19.47
CA GLN A 33 -25.90 -26.90 18.57
C GLN A 33 -25.76 -25.45 18.04
N ALA A 34 -25.99 -25.26 16.74
CA ALA A 34 -25.98 -23.94 16.13
C ALA A 34 -27.24 -23.15 16.52
N PRO A 35 -27.15 -21.83 16.76
CA PRO A 35 -28.32 -20.97 16.94
C PRO A 35 -29.00 -20.67 15.59
N ASP A 36 -30.29 -20.34 15.64
CA ASP A 36 -31.16 -20.20 14.47
C ASP A 36 -30.71 -19.15 13.46
N SER A 37 -30.71 -19.54 12.18
CA SER A 37 -30.50 -18.66 11.03
C SER A 37 -31.72 -17.75 10.80
N THR A 38 -31.67 -16.51 11.29
CA THR A 38 -32.67 -15.50 10.95
C THR A 38 -32.67 -15.18 9.44
N ALA A 39 -33.88 -14.98 8.90
CA ALA A 39 -34.15 -15.04 7.47
C ALA A 39 -33.34 -14.06 6.60
N ILE A 40 -33.02 -14.51 5.39
CA ILE A 40 -32.49 -13.67 4.31
C ILE A 40 -33.57 -12.66 3.90
N ALA A 41 -33.33 -11.38 4.16
CA ALA A 41 -34.16 -10.32 3.59
C ALA A 41 -33.83 -10.16 2.09
N ASN A 42 -34.83 -9.87 1.27
CA ASN A 42 -34.67 -9.59 -0.16
C ASN A 42 -34.71 -8.07 -0.38
N PRO A 43 -33.58 -7.36 -0.29
CA PRO A 43 -33.56 -5.91 -0.39
C PRO A 43 -33.99 -5.44 -1.77
N THR A 44 -34.81 -4.39 -1.81
CA THR A 44 -35.39 -3.82 -3.03
C THR A 44 -35.35 -2.31 -2.98
N LEU A 45 -35.17 -1.64 -4.12
CA LEU A 45 -35.23 -0.17 -4.16
C LEU A 45 -36.63 0.36 -3.84
N THR A 46 -36.74 1.33 -2.91
CA THR A 46 -37.99 2.02 -2.57
C THR A 46 -38.46 2.96 -3.68
N ARG A 47 -37.51 3.57 -4.39
CA ARG A 47 -37.69 4.57 -5.44
C ARG A 47 -36.61 4.40 -6.50
N ALA A 48 -36.77 5.04 -7.66
CA ALA A 48 -35.67 5.13 -8.63
C ALA A 48 -34.46 5.86 -7.98
N SER A 49 -33.26 5.34 -8.21
CA SER A 49 -32.02 5.87 -7.62
C SER A 49 -30.85 5.65 -8.57
N ALA A 50 -29.94 6.62 -8.62
CA ALA A 50 -28.63 6.40 -9.19
C ALA A 50 -27.84 5.39 -8.33
N LEU A 51 -27.04 4.57 -9.00
CA LEU A 51 -25.94 3.81 -8.42
C LEU A 51 -24.67 4.65 -8.58
N TYR A 52 -23.92 4.89 -7.51
CA TYR A 52 -22.82 5.86 -7.48
C TYR A 52 -21.43 5.21 -7.43
N SER A 53 -20.41 5.91 -7.96
CA SER A 53 -19.02 5.43 -7.87
C SER A 53 -18.43 5.57 -6.46
N GLU A 54 -18.94 6.51 -5.65
CA GLU A 54 -18.50 6.81 -4.29
C GLU A 54 -19.71 7.03 -3.36
N PRO A 55 -19.58 6.88 -2.03
CA PRO A 55 -20.69 7.06 -1.10
C PRO A 55 -20.98 8.54 -0.79
N ARG A 56 -21.29 9.32 -1.84
CA ARG A 56 -21.68 10.73 -1.75
C ARG A 56 -22.57 11.15 -2.92
N ALA A 57 -23.55 12.00 -2.65
CA ALA A 57 -24.63 12.34 -3.60
C ALA A 57 -24.18 13.20 -4.79
N ASP A 58 -23.02 13.85 -4.68
CA ASP A 58 -22.34 14.65 -5.70
C ASP A 58 -21.38 13.82 -6.59
N SER A 59 -21.20 12.53 -6.31
CA SER A 59 -20.34 11.67 -7.14
C SER A 59 -21.00 11.27 -8.46
N SER A 60 -20.18 10.82 -9.42
CA SER A 60 -20.66 10.40 -10.73
C SER A 60 -21.58 9.17 -10.63
N PRO A 61 -22.78 9.20 -11.24
CA PRO A 61 -23.62 8.02 -11.34
C PRO A 61 -23.02 7.03 -12.35
N VAL A 62 -23.01 5.76 -11.96
CA VAL A 62 -22.57 4.60 -12.76
C VAL A 62 -23.74 4.04 -13.58
N ASP A 63 -24.94 4.00 -13.00
CA ASP A 63 -26.19 3.63 -13.69
C ASP A 63 -27.41 4.26 -12.96
N GLN A 64 -28.59 4.20 -13.59
CA GLN A 64 -29.88 4.54 -12.98
C GLN A 64 -30.74 3.29 -12.80
N LEU A 65 -31.14 3.02 -11.56
CA LEU A 65 -31.94 1.86 -11.18
C LEU A 65 -33.39 2.26 -10.92
N THR A 66 -34.33 1.38 -11.25
CA THR A 66 -35.78 1.63 -11.10
C THR A 66 -36.30 1.21 -9.72
N ALA A 67 -37.42 1.78 -9.31
CA ALA A 67 -38.10 1.36 -8.08
C ALA A 67 -38.47 -0.13 -8.17
N GLY A 68 -38.27 -0.88 -7.08
CA GLY A 68 -38.52 -2.31 -7.02
C GLY A 68 -37.40 -3.21 -7.56
N THR A 69 -36.31 -2.67 -8.13
CA THR A 69 -35.14 -3.48 -8.50
C THR A 69 -34.62 -4.29 -7.29
N PRO A 70 -34.52 -5.63 -7.39
CA PRO A 70 -33.89 -6.45 -6.36
C PRO A 70 -32.39 -6.20 -6.31
N LEU A 71 -31.84 -6.15 -5.09
CA LEU A 71 -30.44 -5.85 -4.85
C LEU A 71 -29.71 -7.03 -4.21
N GLN A 72 -28.43 -7.15 -4.50
CA GLN A 72 -27.47 -7.91 -3.72
C GLN A 72 -26.60 -6.92 -2.93
N LEU A 73 -26.89 -6.77 -1.64
CA LEU A 73 -26.10 -5.93 -0.74
C LEU A 73 -24.84 -6.68 -0.30
N ILE A 74 -23.69 -6.03 -0.44
CA ILE A 74 -22.37 -6.61 -0.17
C ILE A 74 -21.73 -5.93 1.06
N GLY A 75 -21.96 -4.62 1.22
CA GLY A 75 -21.40 -3.86 2.33
C GLY A 75 -22.08 -2.52 2.57
N ARG A 76 -21.44 -1.70 3.39
CA ARG A 76 -21.89 -0.38 3.84
C ARG A 76 -20.73 0.48 4.31
N THR A 77 -20.92 1.79 4.37
CA THR A 77 -19.99 2.71 5.03
C THR A 77 -19.98 2.52 6.56
N GLN A 78 -18.98 3.10 7.23
CA GLN A 78 -18.84 3.04 8.70
C GLN A 78 -20.07 3.61 9.44
N ASN A 79 -20.58 4.76 9.00
CA ASN A 79 -21.82 5.40 9.49
C ASN A 79 -23.10 4.65 9.09
N SER A 80 -23.07 3.80 8.05
CA SER A 80 -24.22 3.09 7.46
C SER A 80 -25.19 3.96 6.64
N ASP A 81 -24.84 5.22 6.38
CA ASP A 81 -25.65 6.12 5.53
C ASP A 81 -25.67 5.67 4.05
N TRP A 82 -24.68 4.86 3.65
CA TRP A 82 -24.56 4.30 2.30
C TRP A 82 -24.34 2.79 2.35
N LEU A 83 -24.96 2.11 1.39
CA LEU A 83 -24.84 0.68 1.10
C LEU A 83 -24.03 0.49 -0.18
N TYR A 84 -23.23 -0.58 -0.23
CA TYR A 84 -22.56 -1.03 -1.44
C TYR A 84 -23.20 -2.33 -1.93
N GLY A 85 -23.58 -2.39 -3.21
CA GLY A 85 -24.23 -3.54 -3.79
C GLY A 85 -24.41 -3.45 -5.30
N SER A 86 -25.10 -4.44 -5.87
CA SER A 86 -25.43 -4.52 -7.29
C SER A 86 -26.88 -4.98 -7.50
N PRO A 87 -27.49 -4.71 -8.67
CA PRO A 87 -28.76 -5.33 -9.06
C PRO A 87 -28.60 -6.85 -9.16
N SER A 88 -29.57 -7.63 -8.66
CA SER A 88 -29.48 -9.10 -8.66
C SER A 88 -29.44 -9.71 -10.07
N ASP A 89 -29.97 -9.02 -11.08
CA ASP A 89 -29.94 -9.39 -12.49
C ASP A 89 -28.62 -9.01 -13.19
N ARG A 90 -27.88 -8.04 -12.64
CA ARG A 90 -26.66 -7.46 -13.21
C ARG A 90 -25.54 -7.34 -12.16
N PRO A 91 -25.07 -8.47 -11.58
CA PRO A 91 -24.15 -8.44 -10.43
C PRO A 91 -22.79 -7.80 -10.71
N ALA A 92 -22.36 -7.72 -11.98
CA ALA A 92 -21.13 -7.04 -12.39
C ALA A 92 -21.21 -5.50 -12.30
N LEU A 93 -22.43 -4.94 -12.19
CA LEU A 93 -22.68 -3.52 -12.06
C LEU A 93 -22.86 -3.17 -10.58
N ALA A 94 -21.75 -2.90 -9.89
CA ALA A 94 -21.73 -2.66 -8.45
C ALA A 94 -21.33 -1.21 -8.11
N GLY A 95 -21.93 -0.66 -7.06
CA GLY A 95 -21.71 0.72 -6.63
C GLY A 95 -22.43 1.07 -5.33
N TRP A 96 -22.45 2.36 -5.02
CA TRP A 96 -23.01 2.89 -3.79
C TRP A 96 -24.46 3.37 -3.96
N LEU A 97 -25.29 3.09 -2.96
CA LEU A 97 -26.68 3.51 -2.84
C LEU A 97 -26.90 4.15 -1.47
N PRO A 98 -27.67 5.24 -1.35
CA PRO A 98 -28.02 5.79 -0.03
C PRO A 98 -28.98 4.84 0.68
N ILE A 99 -28.84 4.70 2.00
CA ILE A 99 -29.62 3.73 2.80
C ILE A 99 -31.14 3.94 2.68
N ASP A 100 -31.60 5.18 2.52
CA ASP A 100 -33.02 5.54 2.42
C ASP A 100 -33.67 5.13 1.08
N ALA A 101 -32.87 4.80 0.07
CA ALA A 101 -33.34 4.25 -1.20
C ALA A 101 -33.59 2.73 -1.15
N VAL A 102 -33.20 2.02 -0.08
CA VAL A 102 -33.30 0.56 0.01
C VAL A 102 -34.30 0.12 1.07
N ARG A 103 -35.32 -0.63 0.66
CA ARG A 103 -36.25 -1.34 1.54
C ARG A 103 -35.68 -2.70 1.89
N ASP A 104 -36.06 -3.22 3.07
CA ASP A 104 -35.79 -4.60 3.48
C ASP A 104 -34.30 -4.96 3.44
N ALA A 105 -33.43 -4.01 3.78
CA ALA A 105 -31.96 -4.17 3.83
C ALA A 105 -31.45 -5.20 4.87
N GLY A 106 -32.36 -5.82 5.62
CA GLY A 106 -32.05 -6.82 6.64
C GLY A 106 -31.24 -6.26 7.80
N ASN A 107 -30.46 -7.13 8.45
CA ASN A 107 -29.57 -6.71 9.53
C ASN A 107 -28.29 -6.06 8.97
N LEU A 108 -28.26 -4.73 8.92
CA LEU A 108 -27.09 -3.94 8.51
C LEU A 108 -25.82 -4.21 9.33
N THR A 109 -25.91 -4.79 10.52
CA THR A 109 -24.71 -5.17 11.31
C THR A 109 -24.01 -6.43 10.76
N GLY A 110 -24.71 -7.24 9.97
CA GLY A 110 -24.13 -8.37 9.22
C GLY A 110 -23.54 -7.97 7.85
N LEU A 111 -23.85 -6.77 7.35
CA LEU A 111 -23.22 -6.25 6.13
C LEU A 111 -21.80 -5.76 6.42
N ALA A 112 -20.94 -5.96 5.43
CA ALA A 112 -19.53 -5.67 5.56
C ALA A 112 -19.23 -4.17 5.60
N ARG A 113 -18.20 -3.76 6.34
CA ARG A 113 -17.72 -2.39 6.30
C ARG A 113 -16.78 -2.23 5.11
N VAL A 114 -17.15 -1.33 4.20
CA VAL A 114 -16.36 -0.96 3.03
C VAL A 114 -15.91 0.48 3.24
N ASP A 115 -14.60 0.70 3.27
CA ASP A 115 -14.03 2.03 3.41
C ASP A 115 -14.17 2.79 2.08
N SER A 116 -14.49 4.08 2.15
CA SER A 116 -14.84 4.91 0.98
C SER A 116 -13.63 5.32 0.12
N SER A 117 -12.43 4.86 0.44
CA SER A 117 -11.25 4.97 -0.41
C SER A 117 -11.43 4.12 -1.67
N ALA A 118 -11.20 4.70 -2.86
CA ALA A 118 -11.36 4.02 -4.13
C ALA A 118 -10.48 2.75 -4.24
N GLY A 119 -11.08 1.58 -4.02
CA GLY A 119 -10.44 0.28 -4.17
C GLY A 119 -10.64 -0.68 -3.00
N GLY A 120 -11.61 -1.59 -3.11
CA GLY A 120 -11.65 -2.83 -2.31
C GLY A 120 -12.90 -3.05 -1.47
N ILE A 121 -13.84 -3.82 -2.00
CA ILE A 121 -14.97 -4.36 -1.23
C ILE A 121 -14.44 -5.46 -0.29
N ARG A 122 -14.25 -5.17 1.00
CA ARG A 122 -14.03 -6.21 2.01
C ARG A 122 -15.38 -6.83 2.37
N SER A 123 -15.77 -7.95 1.75
CA SER A 123 -16.97 -8.71 2.13
C SER A 123 -16.73 -9.50 3.43
N THR A 124 -17.59 -9.32 4.43
CA THR A 124 -17.62 -10.09 5.67
C THR A 124 -18.86 -10.99 5.69
N GLN A 125 -18.86 -12.01 4.83
CA GLN A 125 -19.92 -13.01 4.80
C GLN A 125 -19.80 -13.92 6.02
N ALA A 126 -20.67 -13.75 7.02
CA ALA A 126 -20.74 -14.62 8.19
C ALA A 126 -21.37 -15.97 7.79
N GLY A 127 -20.64 -17.07 7.97
CA GLY A 127 -21.18 -18.43 7.72
C GLY A 127 -20.14 -19.51 7.45
N GLY A 128 -18.99 -19.13 6.87
CA GLY A 128 -17.78 -19.96 6.91
C GLY A 128 -17.00 -19.67 8.19
N GLU A 129 -16.36 -20.69 8.77
CA GLU A 129 -15.25 -20.47 9.70
C GLU A 129 -14.26 -19.52 8.99
N PRO A 130 -13.89 -18.36 9.60
CA PRO A 130 -13.15 -17.35 8.86
C PRO A 130 -11.82 -17.96 8.45
N SER A 131 -11.65 -18.15 7.14
CA SER A 131 -10.35 -18.31 6.52
C SER A 131 -9.60 -17.01 6.81
N ARG A 132 -8.93 -16.99 7.98
CA ARG A 132 -8.18 -15.85 8.50
C ARG A 132 -7.41 -15.30 7.33
N PRO A 133 -7.65 -14.03 6.91
CA PRO A 133 -7.09 -13.52 5.67
C PRO A 133 -5.62 -13.88 5.63
N GLY A 134 -5.25 -14.65 4.60
CA GLY A 134 -3.88 -15.13 4.46
C GLY A 134 -2.94 -13.94 4.61
N PRO A 135 -1.75 -14.12 5.22
CA PRO A 135 -0.84 -13.02 5.44
C PRO A 135 -0.69 -12.21 4.13
N ARG A 136 -0.81 -10.89 4.24
CA ARG A 136 -0.70 -9.97 3.11
C ARG A 136 0.62 -9.22 3.21
N PRO A 137 1.21 -8.81 2.07
CA PRO A 137 2.26 -7.81 2.10
C PRO A 137 1.68 -6.45 2.53
N ASP A 138 2.57 -5.60 3.02
CA ASP A 138 2.27 -4.24 3.47
C ASP A 138 3.47 -3.38 3.11
N LEU A 139 3.44 -2.61 2.04
CA LEU A 139 4.53 -1.67 1.82
C LEU A 139 4.42 -0.57 2.87
N ALA A 140 5.58 -0.06 3.28
CA ALA A 140 5.67 1.03 4.25
C ALA A 140 6.86 1.90 3.88
N LEU A 141 6.62 3.19 3.66
CA LEU A 141 7.67 4.15 3.36
C LEU A 141 8.38 4.54 4.67
N LYS A 142 9.58 3.99 4.88
CA LYS A 142 10.33 4.14 6.15
C LYS A 142 11.13 5.44 6.21
N SER A 143 11.75 5.83 5.11
CA SER A 143 12.47 7.10 5.00
C SER A 143 12.55 7.56 3.55
N VAL A 144 12.73 8.86 3.39
CA VAL A 144 13.05 9.50 2.12
C VAL A 144 14.21 10.45 2.37
N GLY A 145 15.21 10.44 1.49
CA GLY A 145 16.43 11.22 1.62
C GLY A 145 17.02 11.58 0.26
N SER A 146 18.28 11.97 0.29
CA SER A 146 19.10 12.23 -0.90
C SER A 146 20.31 11.29 -0.92
N ARG A 147 20.74 10.92 -2.12
CA ARG A 147 21.98 10.21 -2.38
C ARG A 147 22.51 10.60 -3.75
N GLN A 148 23.72 11.15 -3.81
CA GLN A 148 24.32 11.69 -5.05
C GLN A 148 23.37 12.71 -5.72
N ASP A 149 22.77 13.56 -4.89
CA ASP A 149 21.78 14.59 -5.18
C ASP A 149 20.52 14.10 -5.91
N ARG A 150 20.25 12.79 -5.88
CA ARG A 150 19.01 12.16 -6.34
C ARG A 150 18.14 11.78 -5.14
N LEU A 151 16.83 11.76 -5.31
CA LEU A 151 15.91 11.32 -4.26
C LEU A 151 16.09 9.81 -4.01
N SER A 152 16.29 9.42 -2.76
CA SER A 152 16.30 8.02 -2.32
C SER A 152 15.08 7.73 -1.45
N VAL A 153 14.51 6.54 -1.61
CA VAL A 153 13.35 6.08 -0.84
C VAL A 153 13.63 4.70 -0.26
N LEU A 154 13.36 4.51 1.03
CA LEU A 154 13.45 3.23 1.72
C LEU A 154 12.04 2.68 1.94
N VAL A 155 11.68 1.65 1.17
CA VAL A 155 10.38 0.98 1.24
C VAL A 155 10.58 -0.38 1.90
N ALA A 156 9.84 -0.68 2.97
CA ALA A 156 9.91 -1.98 3.64
C ALA A 156 8.59 -2.72 3.53
N ASN A 157 8.63 -4.05 3.50
CA ASN A 157 7.45 -4.88 3.65
C ASN A 157 7.18 -5.12 5.15
N ALA A 158 6.24 -4.36 5.72
CA ALA A 158 5.77 -4.53 7.10
C ALA A 158 4.74 -5.68 7.25
N GLY A 159 4.34 -6.29 6.13
CA GLY A 159 3.30 -7.31 6.06
C GLY A 159 3.77 -8.70 6.45
N GLY A 160 2.82 -9.63 6.50
CA GLY A 160 3.06 -11.02 6.87
C GLY A 160 3.46 -11.94 5.71
N ALA A 161 3.38 -11.49 4.46
CA ALA A 161 3.70 -12.28 3.27
C ALA A 161 4.60 -11.52 2.28
N ASP A 162 5.28 -12.28 1.43
CA ASP A 162 6.17 -11.77 0.39
C ASP A 162 5.43 -10.84 -0.58
N PHE A 163 6.05 -9.70 -0.88
CA PHE A 163 5.59 -8.78 -1.91
C PHE A 163 6.28 -9.09 -3.24
N ALA A 164 5.52 -9.47 -4.27
CA ALA A 164 6.03 -9.86 -5.58
C ALA A 164 5.47 -9.01 -6.75
N GLY A 165 5.00 -7.79 -6.47
CA GLY A 165 4.38 -6.88 -7.45
C GLY A 165 5.29 -5.78 -7.96
N THR A 166 4.73 -4.87 -8.77
CA THR A 166 5.39 -3.60 -9.11
C THR A 166 5.31 -2.62 -7.93
N ILE A 167 6.42 -1.98 -7.57
CA ILE A 167 6.41 -0.79 -6.71
C ILE A 167 6.42 0.46 -7.59
N VAL A 168 5.50 1.38 -7.33
CA VAL A 168 5.41 2.67 -8.01
C VAL A 168 5.52 3.78 -6.97
N VAL A 169 6.26 4.84 -7.30
CA VAL A 169 6.47 5.99 -6.42
C VAL A 169 6.12 7.29 -7.15
N SER A 170 5.44 8.20 -6.47
CA SER A 170 5.18 9.56 -6.94
C SER A 170 5.64 10.58 -5.91
N VAL A 171 6.13 11.73 -6.40
CA VAL A 171 6.64 12.84 -5.59
C VAL A 171 5.77 14.06 -5.84
N ASN A 172 5.21 14.66 -4.78
CA ASN A 172 4.30 15.80 -4.83
C ASN A 172 3.08 15.64 -5.77
N GLY A 173 2.64 14.39 -6.00
CA GLY A 173 1.56 14.09 -6.97
C GLY A 173 1.98 14.21 -8.44
N GLY A 174 3.28 14.32 -8.71
CA GLY A 174 3.86 14.31 -10.05
C GLY A 174 3.89 12.92 -10.70
N PRO A 175 4.63 12.76 -11.82
CA PRO A 175 4.73 11.51 -12.55
C PRO A 175 5.13 10.31 -11.69
N GLN A 176 4.58 9.15 -12.04
CA GLN A 176 4.85 7.89 -11.36
C GLN A 176 6.15 7.24 -11.90
N THR A 177 7.09 6.98 -11.00
CA THR A 177 8.33 6.25 -11.28
C THR A 177 8.19 4.80 -10.81
N ARG A 178 8.44 3.85 -11.72
CA ARG A 178 8.50 2.42 -11.38
C ARG A 178 9.84 2.08 -10.73
N ILE A 179 9.78 1.34 -9.63
CA ILE A 179 10.95 0.73 -9.00
C ILE A 179 10.95 -0.77 -9.31
N ASP A 180 12.09 -1.29 -9.73
CA ASP A 180 12.31 -2.74 -9.82
C ASP A 180 12.86 -3.26 -8.48
N VAL A 181 12.24 -4.32 -7.97
CA VAL A 181 12.60 -4.99 -6.72
C VAL A 181 13.62 -6.11 -6.98
N GLY A 182 13.70 -6.62 -8.22
CA GLY A 182 14.58 -7.72 -8.66
C GLY A 182 14.25 -9.12 -8.08
N LYS A 183 13.69 -9.17 -6.87
CA LYS A 183 13.17 -10.36 -6.18
C LYS A 183 11.93 -9.99 -5.36
N PRO A 184 11.11 -10.95 -4.92
CA PRO A 184 10.07 -10.67 -3.93
C PRO A 184 10.67 -10.10 -2.62
N LEU A 185 10.04 -9.06 -2.09
CA LEU A 185 10.43 -8.42 -0.83
C LEU A 185 9.75 -9.14 0.32
N ARG A 186 10.52 -9.87 1.14
CA ARG A 186 9.97 -10.70 2.23
C ARG A 186 9.50 -9.86 3.42
N PRO A 187 8.64 -10.40 4.31
CA PRO A 187 8.31 -9.78 5.59
C PRO A 187 9.55 -9.27 6.34
N GLY A 188 9.55 -7.98 6.67
CA GLY A 188 10.66 -7.28 7.35
C GLY A 188 11.84 -6.87 6.46
N GLU A 189 11.92 -7.31 5.20
CA GLU A 189 12.93 -6.79 4.27
C GLU A 189 12.60 -5.37 3.81
N ALA A 190 13.65 -4.62 3.44
CA ALA A 190 13.54 -3.28 2.88
C ALA A 190 14.34 -3.15 1.57
N LEU A 191 13.80 -2.35 0.65
CA LEU A 191 14.41 -1.92 -0.59
C LEU A 191 14.77 -0.44 -0.47
N ASP A 192 16.04 -0.13 -0.70
CA ASP A 192 16.55 1.23 -0.85
C ASP A 192 16.67 1.53 -2.34
N ALA A 193 15.87 2.46 -2.85
CA ALA A 193 15.75 2.76 -4.27
C ALA A 193 16.08 4.24 -4.53
N VAL A 194 16.94 4.49 -5.53
CA VAL A 194 17.28 5.83 -6.00
C VAL A 194 16.42 6.17 -7.22
N LEU A 195 15.65 7.24 -7.15
CA LEU A 195 14.79 7.70 -8.24
C LEU A 195 15.64 8.49 -9.24
N ASN A 196 15.96 7.85 -10.37
CA ASN A 196 16.96 8.37 -11.30
C ASN A 196 16.58 9.64 -12.08
N THR A 197 15.33 10.08 -11.98
CA THR A 197 14.78 11.31 -12.58
C THR A 197 14.56 12.44 -11.56
N GLU A 198 14.57 12.13 -10.26
CA GLU A 198 14.20 13.07 -9.20
C GLU A 198 15.45 13.65 -8.54
N TYR A 199 15.74 14.93 -8.81
CA TYR A 199 16.92 15.62 -8.29
C TYR A 199 16.59 16.50 -7.08
N VAL A 200 17.43 16.45 -6.06
CA VAL A 200 17.30 17.25 -4.83
C VAL A 200 18.31 18.39 -4.86
N GLN A 201 17.99 19.49 -5.55
CA GLN A 201 18.90 20.63 -5.70
C GLN A 201 18.89 21.61 -4.53
N ARG A 202 17.77 21.69 -3.81
CA ARG A 202 17.57 22.63 -2.69
C ARG A 202 16.76 21.97 -1.59
N ARG A 203 16.90 22.48 -0.36
CA ARG A 203 16.09 22.02 0.77
C ARG A 203 14.62 22.36 0.54
N ALA A 204 13.74 21.37 0.51
CA ALA A 204 12.31 21.53 0.25
C ALA A 204 11.49 20.52 1.06
N LYS A 205 10.24 20.89 1.39
CA LYS A 205 9.24 19.95 1.90
C LYS A 205 8.62 19.21 0.71
N ILE A 206 8.53 17.89 0.79
CA ILE A 206 7.92 17.04 -0.24
C ILE A 206 6.97 16.03 0.39
N VAL A 207 6.02 15.56 -0.41
CA VAL A 207 5.16 14.41 -0.13
C VAL A 207 5.57 13.30 -1.07
N VAL A 208 5.90 12.12 -0.54
CA VAL A 208 6.16 10.92 -1.35
C VAL A 208 5.07 9.90 -1.05
N LEU A 209 4.57 9.27 -2.12
CA LEU A 209 3.56 8.22 -2.06
C LEU A 209 4.07 6.98 -2.80
N VAL A 210 4.05 5.84 -2.11
CA VAL A 210 4.28 4.50 -2.66
C VAL A 210 2.93 3.88 -3.00
N THR A 211 2.85 3.08 -4.08
CA THR A 211 1.68 2.25 -4.40
C THR A 211 2.12 0.93 -5.05
N SER A 212 1.38 -0.14 -4.80
CA SER A 212 1.46 -1.37 -5.62
C SER A 212 0.16 -1.62 -6.41
N PRO A 213 0.10 -1.30 -7.71
CA PRO A 213 -1.13 -1.47 -8.50
C PRO A 213 -1.53 -2.95 -8.68
N ASP A 214 -0.56 -3.87 -8.61
CA ASP A 214 -0.76 -5.29 -8.92
C ASP A 214 -1.09 -6.15 -7.69
N VAL A 215 -1.09 -5.58 -6.48
CA VAL A 215 -1.11 -6.32 -5.20
C VAL A 215 -2.04 -5.65 -4.20
N THR A 216 -2.87 -6.44 -3.51
CA THR A 216 -3.70 -5.95 -2.40
C THR A 216 -2.93 -5.96 -1.09
N GLU A 217 -2.51 -4.78 -0.65
CA GLU A 217 -1.82 -4.55 0.62
C GLU A 217 -2.76 -4.70 1.84
N SER A 218 -2.22 -4.80 3.06
CA SER A 218 -3.04 -4.81 4.29
C SER A 218 -3.51 -3.41 4.73
N GLY A 219 -2.61 -2.42 4.64
CA GLY A 219 -2.82 -0.99 4.86
C GLY A 219 -2.25 -0.16 3.71
N LEU A 220 -2.59 1.13 3.70
CA LEU A 220 -2.14 2.13 2.70
C LEU A 220 -1.73 3.45 3.37
N GLU A 221 -2.04 3.63 4.64
CA GLU A 221 -1.78 4.81 5.45
C GLU A 221 -0.29 5.06 5.71
N ASN A 222 0.52 4.00 5.69
CA ASN A 222 1.97 3.99 5.87
C ASN A 222 2.76 4.11 4.55
N ASN A 223 2.06 4.17 3.41
CA ASN A 223 2.65 4.36 2.09
C ASN A 223 2.86 5.84 1.70
N ARG A 224 2.39 6.79 2.53
CA ARG A 224 2.58 8.24 2.34
C ARG A 224 3.50 8.82 3.41
N LEU A 225 4.56 9.52 3.02
CA LEU A 225 5.44 10.28 3.92
C LEU A 225 5.58 11.72 3.46
N GLU A 226 5.52 12.65 4.42
CA GLU A 226 5.73 14.07 4.18
C GLU A 226 6.95 14.53 5.00
N VAL A 227 7.99 15.00 4.31
CA VAL A 227 9.32 15.22 4.92
C VAL A 227 10.05 16.39 4.25
N VAL A 228 11.04 16.96 4.94
CA VAL A 228 11.96 17.95 4.36
C VAL A 228 13.24 17.26 3.92
N VAL A 229 13.52 17.26 2.63
CA VAL A 229 14.75 16.71 2.04
C VAL A 229 15.63 17.87 1.55
N GLY A 230 16.95 17.71 1.60
CA GLY A 230 17.92 18.63 1.00
C GLY A 230 19.04 17.87 0.29
N PRO A 231 19.87 18.54 -0.52
CA PRO A 231 20.99 17.89 -1.21
C PRO A 231 21.95 17.24 -0.21
N ASP A 232 22.55 16.11 -0.56
CA ASP A 232 23.63 15.47 0.21
C ASP A 232 25.02 16.04 -0.15
N GLN A 233 25.13 16.78 -1.26
CA GLN A 233 26.36 17.48 -1.66
C GLN A 233 26.12 19.00 -1.81
N PRO A 234 27.13 19.85 -1.56
CA PRO A 234 27.01 21.28 -1.86
C PRO A 234 26.94 21.51 -3.38
N ILE A 235 26.10 22.44 -3.84
CA ILE A 235 26.03 22.81 -5.26
C ILE A 235 27.39 23.36 -5.71
N ASN A 236 28.02 22.67 -6.66
CA ASN A 236 29.35 23.02 -7.16
C ASN A 236 29.26 24.11 -8.26
N LEU A 237 29.01 25.35 -7.84
CA LEU A 237 29.00 26.51 -8.73
C LEU A 237 30.41 27.10 -8.89
N ALA A 238 30.79 27.43 -10.12
CA ALA A 238 31.97 28.21 -10.43
C ALA A 238 31.57 29.50 -11.16
N ILE A 239 32.23 30.61 -10.82
CA ILE A 239 32.19 31.83 -11.64
C ILE A 239 33.04 31.56 -12.88
N GLU A 240 32.44 31.67 -14.06
CA GLU A 240 33.11 31.49 -15.36
C GLU A 240 33.56 32.84 -15.92
N ALA A 241 32.75 33.88 -15.74
CA ALA A 241 33.12 35.27 -16.01
C ALA A 241 32.41 36.24 -15.06
N ALA A 242 32.98 37.44 -14.91
CA ALA A 242 32.35 38.56 -14.22
C ALA A 242 32.68 39.85 -14.99
N THR A 243 31.67 40.58 -15.43
CA THR A 243 31.81 41.80 -16.23
C THR A 243 30.92 42.91 -15.68
N VAL A 244 31.38 44.15 -15.72
CA VAL A 244 30.53 45.30 -15.38
C VAL A 244 29.90 45.81 -16.67
N ASP A 245 28.56 45.85 -16.71
CA ASP A 245 27.80 46.49 -17.77
C ASP A 245 28.05 48.01 -17.73
N PRO A 246 28.70 48.60 -18.76
CA PRO A 246 29.03 50.02 -18.75
C PRO A 246 27.80 50.94 -18.91
N ALA A 247 26.66 50.42 -19.38
CA ALA A 247 25.44 51.21 -19.53
C ALA A 247 24.62 51.30 -18.23
N THR A 248 24.68 50.26 -17.38
CA THR A 248 23.89 50.19 -16.13
C THR A 248 24.71 50.20 -14.84
N GLY A 249 26.04 50.05 -14.93
CA GLY A 249 26.94 49.92 -13.78
C GLY A 249 26.78 48.61 -13.01
N ARG A 250 26.02 47.64 -13.53
CA ARG A 250 25.73 46.37 -12.86
C ARG A 250 26.82 45.35 -13.11
N LEU A 251 27.11 44.52 -12.10
CA LEU A 251 27.96 43.34 -12.25
C LEU A 251 27.14 42.18 -12.81
N ASN A 252 27.43 41.78 -14.05
CA ASN A 252 26.97 40.54 -14.65
C ASN A 252 27.94 39.42 -14.28
N VAL A 253 27.44 38.30 -13.77
CA VAL A 253 28.24 37.15 -13.35
C VAL A 253 27.73 35.90 -14.06
N ASP A 254 28.58 35.31 -14.89
CA ASP A 254 28.29 34.04 -15.55
C ASP A 254 28.66 32.91 -14.60
N LEU A 255 27.64 32.16 -14.18
CA LEU A 255 27.78 31.02 -13.27
C LEU A 255 27.61 29.71 -14.03
N ARG A 256 28.58 28.81 -13.85
CA ARG A 256 28.55 27.46 -14.40
C ARG A 256 28.43 26.43 -13.30
N ASN A 257 27.44 25.55 -13.40
CA ASN A 257 27.40 24.36 -12.56
C ASN A 257 28.47 23.36 -13.04
N ARG A 258 29.32 22.93 -12.12
CA ARG A 258 30.28 21.84 -12.29
C ARG A 258 29.81 20.55 -11.61
N GLY A 259 28.66 20.57 -10.93
CA GLY A 259 27.99 19.38 -10.45
C GLY A 259 27.34 18.57 -11.59
N PRO A 260 26.98 17.30 -11.35
CA PRO A 260 26.41 16.40 -12.37
C PRO A 260 24.93 16.69 -12.71
N ILE A 261 24.34 17.76 -12.16
CA ILE A 261 22.92 18.09 -12.27
C ILE A 261 22.75 19.39 -13.08
N PRO A 262 21.81 19.45 -14.05
CA PRO A 262 21.42 20.73 -14.65
C PRO A 262 20.83 21.68 -13.60
N LEU A 263 21.15 22.97 -13.66
CA LEU A 263 20.37 23.98 -12.92
C LEU A 263 19.04 24.22 -13.66
N VAL A 264 17.96 24.44 -12.90
CA VAL A 264 16.60 24.75 -13.38
C VAL A 264 15.97 25.87 -12.56
#